data_AF-A0A3M1AY00-F1
#
_entry.id   AF-A0A3M1AY00-F1
#
_cell.length_a   1.000
_cell.length_b   1.000
_cell.length_c   1.000
_cell.angle_alpha   90.00
_cell.angle_beta   90.00
_cell.angle_gamma   90.00
#
_symmetry.space_group_name_H-M   'P 1'
#
loop_
_entity.id
_entity.type
_entity.pdbx_description
1 polymer ?
#
loop_
_entity_poly.entity_id
_entity_poly.type
_entity_poly.pdbx_seq_one_letter_code
_entity_poly.pdbx_strand_id
1 'polypeptide(L)'
;MEKKKRTQRLAMGGYTSRYLRWIYRSCLAIMSALLWSQPAGASGPGWMCPAGETGVSQSAENPQVWIEKPTVELLAGTSFELRIHAGTEQAPVRSLFGLSFELHYSSDDFIEFLPPVQAQAGDFLQPNVYTFTRYEKNQKVLYLAVSRKRGAAGQSGHGVVLSLPMRFADNAPPGWEVCFKIASVTANDSAGTRLAVDPGPTRCIHVLEPHIEVIPNPFTPNGDGFNDRIRFKRDGGIPDPWVILIMDRTGRLIRRFTHGQDTWDGRDEKGRPMLPGVYLYHIRDGNRTVRRGLIGLIR
;
A
#
# COMPACT_ATOMS: atom_id res chain seq x y z
N MET A 1 57.69 9.12 27.63
CA MET A 1 56.98 8.00 28.28
C MET A 1 55.71 8.53 28.92
N GLU A 2 54.63 7.77 28.75
CA GLU A 2 53.45 7.72 29.62
C GLU A 2 52.31 8.75 29.46
N LYS A 3 51.21 8.22 28.92
CA LYS A 3 49.88 8.81 28.74
C LYS A 3 49.22 9.06 30.11
N LYS A 4 48.66 10.26 30.33
CA LYS A 4 47.58 10.45 31.32
C LYS A 4 46.24 10.64 30.60
N LYS A 5 45.43 9.58 30.61
CA LYS A 5 44.01 9.57 30.26
C LYS A 5 43.27 10.60 31.13
N ARG A 6 42.65 11.60 30.51
CA ARG A 6 41.64 12.44 31.16
C ARG A 6 40.28 11.86 30.83
N THR A 7 39.70 11.14 31.78
CA THR A 7 38.34 10.63 31.74
C THR A 7 37.37 11.83 31.78
N GLN A 8 36.77 12.19 30.66
CA GLN A 8 35.61 13.08 30.65
C GLN A 8 34.38 12.27 31.06
N ARG A 9 33.95 12.44 32.32
CA ARG A 9 32.55 12.22 32.71
C ARG A 9 31.72 13.32 32.04
N LEU A 10 30.97 12.97 31.00
CA LEU A 10 29.90 13.84 30.49
C LEU A 10 28.73 13.76 31.46
N ALA A 11 28.40 14.93 32.01
CA ALA A 11 27.30 15.14 32.93
C ALA A 11 25.97 14.71 32.30
N MET A 12 25.19 13.93 33.06
CA MET A 12 23.76 13.79 32.84
C MET A 12 23.09 15.14 33.07
N GLY A 13 22.95 15.92 31.99
CA GLY A 13 22.13 17.12 31.95
C GLY A 13 20.68 16.74 31.72
N GLY A 14 19.88 16.82 32.78
CA GLY A 14 18.44 16.62 32.72
C GLY A 14 17.75 17.68 31.85
N TYR A 15 17.01 17.20 30.86
CA TYR A 15 15.87 17.91 30.28
C TYR A 15 14.66 16.99 30.36
N THR A 16 14.06 16.90 31.55
CA THR A 16 12.74 16.26 31.71
C THR A 16 11.68 17.20 31.15
N SER A 17 11.45 17.16 29.85
CA SER A 17 10.32 17.84 29.23
C SER A 17 9.02 17.15 29.66
N ARG A 18 8.08 17.91 30.24
CA ARG A 18 6.75 17.45 30.66
C ARG A 18 5.93 16.83 29.51
N TYR A 19 6.35 17.02 28.25
CA TYR A 19 5.75 16.43 27.06
C TYR A 19 5.93 14.90 26.94
N LEU A 20 7.07 14.34 27.39
CA LEU A 20 7.30 12.89 27.32
C LEU A 20 6.42 12.11 28.31
N ARG A 21 5.97 12.74 29.40
CA ARG A 21 5.06 12.11 30.39
C ARG A 21 3.62 11.99 29.92
N TRP A 22 3.20 12.75 28.89
CA TRP A 22 1.84 12.65 28.35
C TRP A 22 1.70 11.46 27.38
N ILE A 23 2.69 11.27 26.50
CA ILE A 23 2.75 10.11 25.58
C ILE A 23 2.81 8.78 26.36
N TYR A 24 3.52 8.74 27.51
CA TYR A 24 3.56 7.55 28.38
C TYR A 24 2.25 7.28 29.14
N ARG A 25 1.45 8.31 29.45
CA ARG A 25 0.18 8.15 30.18
C ARG A 25 -0.96 7.62 29.30
N SER A 26 -0.91 7.90 28.00
CA SER A 26 -1.87 7.33 27.04
C SER A 26 -1.65 5.84 26.76
N CYS A 27 -0.51 5.27 27.18
CA CYS A 27 -0.17 3.85 26.99
C CYS A 27 -0.48 2.97 28.22
N LEU A 28 -0.65 3.56 29.42
CA LEU A 28 -0.90 2.81 30.67
C LEU A 28 -2.39 2.65 31.06
N ALA A 29 -3.31 3.26 30.32
CA ALA A 29 -4.75 3.21 30.62
C ALA A 29 -5.48 1.97 30.06
N ILE A 30 -4.75 0.92 29.67
CA ILE A 30 -5.29 -0.33 29.11
C ILE A 30 -5.50 -1.42 30.18
N MET A 31 -5.16 -1.17 31.45
CA MET A 31 -5.29 -2.14 32.55
C MET A 31 -6.11 -1.60 33.73
N SER A 32 -7.43 -1.44 33.56
CA SER A 32 -8.42 -1.49 34.67
C SER A 32 -9.84 -1.21 34.17
N ALA A 33 -10.53 -2.23 33.66
CA ALA A 33 -11.99 -2.23 33.55
C ALA A 33 -12.51 -3.67 33.58
N LEU A 34 -12.69 -4.21 34.78
CA LEU A 34 -13.54 -5.37 35.05
C LEU A 34 -14.13 -5.19 36.45
N LEU A 35 -15.39 -5.60 36.60
CA LEU A 35 -16.30 -5.40 37.74
C LEU A 35 -16.92 -3.98 37.74
N TRP A 36 -18.19 -3.77 37.39
CA TRP A 36 -19.41 -4.42 37.90
C TRP A 36 -20.54 -4.47 36.86
N SER A 37 -21.39 -5.49 36.99
CA SER A 37 -22.55 -5.82 36.18
C SER A 37 -23.86 -5.67 36.97
N GLN A 38 -24.87 -5.03 36.33
CA GLN A 38 -26.33 -5.33 36.36
C GLN A 38 -27.16 -4.96 37.64
N PRO A 39 -28.52 -5.00 37.62
CA PRO A 39 -29.43 -4.02 37.02
C PRO A 39 -30.62 -3.65 37.96
N ALA A 40 -31.54 -2.77 37.56
CA ALA A 40 -32.86 -2.62 38.18
C ALA A 40 -33.93 -2.33 37.14
N GLY A 41 -35.04 -3.08 37.19
CA GLY A 41 -36.18 -2.99 36.26
C GLY A 41 -37.36 -2.19 36.81
N ALA A 42 -38.34 -1.91 35.95
CA ALA A 42 -39.76 -1.73 36.28
C ALA A 42 -40.64 -1.72 35.01
N SER A 43 -41.86 -2.22 35.18
CA SER A 43 -42.89 -2.60 34.20
C SER A 43 -43.99 -1.55 33.95
N GLY A 44 -44.36 -1.33 32.67
CA GLY A 44 -45.72 -1.17 32.08
C GLY A 44 -46.61 0.06 32.42
N PRO A 45 -47.73 0.32 31.70
CA PRO A 45 -48.30 -0.30 30.48
C PRO A 45 -48.52 0.69 29.31
N GLY A 46 -48.93 0.18 28.14
CA GLY A 46 -48.96 0.87 26.85
C GLY A 46 -50.21 1.68 26.47
N TRP A 47 -50.03 2.47 25.40
CA TRP A 47 -51.08 3.06 24.56
C TRP A 47 -50.58 3.19 23.10
N MET A 48 -51.52 3.03 22.16
CA MET A 48 -51.38 2.92 20.70
C MET A 48 -50.68 4.08 19.97
N CYS A 49 -50.06 3.74 18.85
CA CYS A 49 -49.43 4.62 17.86
C CYS A 49 -50.44 5.42 17.02
N PRO A 50 -50.14 6.68 16.64
CA PRO A 50 -50.56 7.24 15.38
C PRO A 50 -49.47 7.00 14.31
N ALA A 51 -49.91 6.59 13.12
CA ALA A 51 -49.08 6.56 11.93
C ALA A 51 -48.62 7.98 11.58
N GLY A 52 -47.31 8.20 11.61
CA GLY A 52 -46.66 9.45 11.23
C GLY A 52 -45.35 9.11 10.55
N GLU A 53 -45.25 9.57 9.30
CA GLU A 53 -44.13 9.43 8.37
C GLU A 53 -42.76 9.46 9.05
N THR A 54 -42.06 8.32 9.06
CA THR A 54 -40.63 8.31 9.34
C THR A 54 -39.90 8.42 8.02
N GLY A 55 -39.57 9.66 7.66
CA GLY A 55 -38.37 9.91 6.87
C GLY A 55 -37.24 9.14 7.53
N VAL A 56 -36.55 8.31 6.75
CA VAL A 56 -35.33 7.64 7.18
C VAL A 56 -34.36 8.76 7.54
N SER A 57 -34.22 9.05 8.84
CA SER A 57 -33.10 9.80 9.34
C SER A 57 -31.88 8.93 9.06
N GLN A 58 -31.20 9.18 7.95
CA GLN A 58 -29.84 8.70 7.75
C GLN A 58 -29.07 9.22 8.96
N SER A 59 -28.77 8.33 9.92
CA SER A 59 -27.79 8.63 10.95
C SER A 59 -26.54 9.05 10.21
N ALA A 60 -26.13 10.31 10.35
CA ALA A 60 -24.91 10.79 9.72
C ALA A 60 -23.78 9.85 10.16
N GLU A 61 -23.27 9.04 9.22
CA GLU A 61 -22.16 8.14 9.51
C GLU A 61 -21.00 8.99 10.04
N ASN A 62 -20.35 8.51 11.10
CA ASN A 62 -19.18 9.21 11.60
C ASN A 62 -18.13 9.29 10.47
N PRO A 63 -17.38 10.39 10.38
CA PRO A 63 -16.27 10.46 9.44
C PRO A 63 -15.29 9.32 9.70
N GLN A 64 -14.68 8.78 8.65
CA GLN A 64 -13.79 7.63 8.75
C GLN A 64 -12.33 8.00 8.50
N VAL A 65 -11.42 7.19 9.03
CA VAL A 65 -10.01 7.16 8.59
C VAL A 65 -9.80 5.92 7.75
N TRP A 66 -9.41 6.10 6.49
CA TRP A 66 -9.43 5.03 5.50
C TRP A 66 -8.23 5.11 4.56
N ILE A 67 -7.96 4.00 3.87
CA ILE A 67 -6.82 3.88 2.96
C ILE A 67 -7.30 4.02 1.52
N GLU A 68 -6.65 4.91 0.78
CA GLU A 68 -6.92 5.14 -0.64
C GLU A 68 -6.55 3.91 -1.46
N LYS A 69 -7.40 3.55 -2.42
CA LYS A 69 -7.03 2.52 -3.40
C LYS A 69 -5.96 3.10 -4.34
N PRO A 70 -4.79 2.45 -4.48
CA PRO A 70 -3.79 2.89 -5.45
C PRO A 70 -4.39 2.93 -6.86
N THR A 71 -4.07 3.98 -7.61
CA THR A 71 -4.56 4.20 -8.98
C THR A 71 -3.66 3.60 -10.05
N VAL A 72 -2.46 3.16 -9.67
CA VAL A 72 -1.46 2.57 -10.57
C VAL A 72 -1.48 1.04 -10.49
N GLU A 73 -1.13 0.38 -11.58
CA GLU A 73 -0.88 -1.06 -11.57
C GLU A 73 0.36 -1.38 -10.73
N LEU A 74 0.18 -2.13 -9.65
CA LEU A 74 1.26 -2.44 -8.73
C LEU A 74 1.84 -3.80 -9.03
N LEU A 75 2.97 -3.79 -9.71
CA LEU A 75 3.77 -4.99 -9.99
C LEU A 75 4.75 -5.24 -8.85
N ALA A 76 5.25 -6.47 -8.73
CA ALA A 76 6.34 -6.78 -7.82
C ALA A 76 7.56 -5.85 -8.07
N GLY A 77 8.21 -5.37 -7.01
CA GLY A 77 9.32 -4.40 -7.07
C GLY A 77 8.91 -2.93 -7.22
N THR A 78 7.63 -2.63 -7.50
CA THR A 78 7.17 -1.24 -7.64
C THR A 78 7.08 -0.56 -6.27
N SER A 79 7.54 0.69 -6.22
CA SER A 79 7.37 1.56 -5.07
C SER A 79 6.12 2.42 -5.25
N PHE A 80 5.35 2.60 -4.19
CA PHE A 80 4.14 3.41 -4.16
C PHE A 80 3.90 3.99 -2.77
N GLU A 81 3.01 4.97 -2.67
CA GLU A 81 2.62 5.56 -1.40
C GLU A 81 1.27 5.02 -0.94
N LEU A 82 1.24 4.47 0.27
CA LEU A 82 -0.01 4.15 0.95
C LEU A 82 -0.60 5.44 1.53
N ARG A 83 -1.60 5.99 0.88
CA ARG A 83 -2.25 7.26 1.26
C ARG A 83 -3.41 6.99 2.21
N ILE A 84 -3.37 7.63 3.38
CA ILE A 84 -4.39 7.52 4.42
C ILE A 84 -5.17 8.84 4.47
N HIS A 85 -6.49 8.73 4.37
CA HIS A 85 -7.44 9.85 4.38
C HIS A 85 -8.17 9.94 5.70
N ALA A 86 -8.61 11.15 6.03
CA ALA A 86 -9.59 11.38 7.07
C ALA A 86 -10.81 12.08 6.47
N GLY A 87 -12.00 11.54 6.75
CA GLY A 87 -13.28 12.01 6.21
C GLY A 87 -13.49 11.69 4.73
N THR A 88 -14.68 12.02 4.25
CA THR A 88 -15.08 12.03 2.84
C THR A 88 -15.83 13.33 2.52
N GLU A 89 -16.21 13.53 1.27
CA GLU A 89 -17.11 14.65 0.90
C GLU A 89 -18.44 14.58 1.64
N GLN A 90 -18.99 13.38 1.81
CA GLN A 90 -20.29 13.12 2.45
C GLN A 90 -20.18 13.15 3.98
N ALA A 91 -19.04 12.72 4.54
CA ALA A 91 -18.77 12.69 5.97
C ALA A 91 -17.41 13.34 6.29
N PRO A 92 -17.31 14.68 6.24
CA PRO A 92 -16.06 15.38 6.54
C PRO A 92 -15.78 15.40 8.05
N VAL A 93 -14.50 15.40 8.43
CA VAL A 93 -14.09 15.63 9.82
C VAL A 93 -14.24 17.11 10.15
N ARG A 94 -14.61 17.41 11.41
CA ARG A 94 -14.74 18.78 11.90
C ARG A 94 -13.64 19.09 12.91
N SER A 95 -12.91 20.18 12.68
CA SER A 95 -11.88 20.69 13.58
C SER A 95 -10.80 19.67 13.97
N LEU A 96 -10.40 18.78 13.05
CA LEU A 96 -9.34 17.80 13.28
C LEU A 96 -8.00 18.50 13.58
N PHE A 97 -7.43 18.21 14.74
CA PHE A 97 -6.14 18.74 15.13
C PHE A 97 -5.07 17.65 15.26
N GLY A 98 -5.44 16.51 15.83
CA GLY A 98 -4.57 15.34 15.97
C GLY A 98 -5.30 14.04 15.68
N LEU A 99 -4.59 13.10 15.08
CA LEU A 99 -5.06 11.78 14.72
C LEU A 99 -3.98 10.75 15.02
N SER A 100 -4.34 9.64 15.66
CA SER A 100 -3.46 8.49 15.87
C SER A 100 -4.23 7.19 15.69
N PHE A 101 -3.59 6.16 15.16
CA PHE A 101 -4.18 4.85 14.94
C PHE A 101 -3.09 3.79 14.77
N GLU A 102 -3.52 2.54 14.83
CA GLU A 102 -2.72 1.37 14.49
C GLU A 102 -3.03 0.93 13.06
N LEU A 103 -2.00 0.68 12.27
CA LEU A 103 -2.10 0.10 10.94
C LEU A 103 -1.57 -1.34 10.99
N HIS A 104 -2.48 -2.29 10.97
CA HIS A 104 -2.20 -3.72 10.92
C HIS A 104 -2.10 -4.18 9.47
N TYR A 105 -1.16 -5.07 9.16
CA TYR A 105 -1.02 -5.63 7.81
C TYR A 105 -0.89 -7.16 7.83
N SER A 106 -1.38 -7.85 6.80
CA SER A 106 -1.55 -9.32 6.81
C SER A 106 -0.22 -10.11 6.76
N SER A 107 0.76 -9.64 5.99
CA SER A 107 2.07 -10.31 5.85
C SER A 107 3.19 -9.32 5.51
N ASP A 108 4.41 -9.63 5.96
CA ASP A 108 5.67 -8.93 5.67
C ASP A 108 6.56 -9.69 4.66
N ASP A 109 6.06 -10.79 4.07
CA ASP A 109 6.84 -11.63 3.16
C ASP A 109 7.15 -10.92 1.85
N PHE A 110 6.20 -10.09 1.39
CA PHE A 110 6.23 -9.47 0.06
C PHE A 110 5.99 -7.97 0.06
N ILE A 111 6.04 -7.32 1.22
CA ILE A 111 6.05 -5.85 1.33
C ILE A 111 7.26 -5.35 2.08
N GLU A 112 7.72 -4.18 1.67
CA GLU A 112 8.82 -3.50 2.33
C GLU A 112 8.46 -2.03 2.49
N PHE A 113 8.47 -1.55 3.73
CA PHE A 113 8.41 -0.12 4.01
C PHE A 113 9.78 0.50 3.75
N LEU A 114 9.82 1.61 3.00
CA LEU A 114 11.08 2.20 2.57
C LEU A 114 11.81 2.83 3.78
N PRO A 115 13.10 2.52 4.02
CA PRO A 115 13.87 3.15 5.09
C PRO A 115 14.18 4.63 4.80
N PRO A 116 14.12 5.52 5.82
CA PRO A 116 13.61 5.26 7.15
C PRO A 116 12.09 5.07 7.13
N VAL A 117 11.57 4.06 7.85
CA VAL A 117 10.13 3.79 7.92
C VAL A 117 9.43 4.91 8.69
N GLN A 118 9.01 5.94 7.95
CA GLN A 118 8.44 7.17 8.49
C GLN A 118 7.28 7.60 7.59
N ALA A 119 6.13 7.87 8.22
CA ALA A 119 5.00 8.44 7.54
C ALA A 119 5.19 9.95 7.33
N GLN A 120 4.86 10.42 6.13
CA GLN A 120 4.89 11.81 5.74
C GLN A 120 3.51 12.42 5.98
N ALA A 121 3.46 13.70 6.38
CA ALA A 121 2.21 14.39 6.58
C ALA A 121 1.57 14.72 5.22
N GLY A 122 0.33 14.29 5.03
CA GLY A 122 -0.46 14.70 3.88
C GLY A 122 -0.92 16.16 3.97
N ASP A 123 -1.36 16.70 2.84
CA ASP A 123 -1.67 18.13 2.70
C ASP A 123 -2.83 18.59 3.60
N PHE A 124 -3.73 17.70 4.01
CA PHE A 124 -4.93 18.08 4.74
C PHE A 124 -4.62 18.77 6.07
N LEU A 125 -3.61 18.34 6.82
CA LEU A 125 -3.26 18.92 8.13
C LEU A 125 -2.11 19.95 8.08
N GLN A 126 -1.55 20.18 6.89
CA GLN A 126 -0.53 21.21 6.67
C GLN A 126 -1.11 22.62 6.87
N PRO A 127 -0.24 23.64 7.09
CA PRO A 127 1.18 23.55 7.41
C PRO A 127 1.43 23.22 8.89
N ASN A 128 2.71 23.03 9.26
CA ASN A 128 3.18 22.91 10.66
C ASN A 128 2.64 21.69 11.42
N VAL A 129 2.92 20.52 10.87
CA VAL A 129 2.49 19.22 11.41
C VAL A 129 3.68 18.48 12.04
N TYR A 130 3.39 17.60 12.98
CA TYR A 130 4.30 16.60 13.51
C TYR A 130 3.74 15.22 13.17
N THR A 131 4.58 14.33 12.66
CA THR A 131 4.24 12.92 12.46
C THR A 131 5.03 12.04 13.41
N PHE A 132 4.42 10.93 13.80
CA PHE A 132 5.04 9.87 14.58
C PHE A 132 4.83 8.55 13.85
N THR A 133 5.89 7.74 13.77
CA THR A 133 5.85 6.41 13.21
C THR A 133 6.68 5.49 14.09
N ARG A 134 6.05 4.43 14.58
CA ARG A 134 6.74 3.31 15.22
C ARG A 134 6.36 2.05 14.48
N TYR A 135 7.38 1.38 13.94
CA TYR A 135 7.23 0.17 13.14
C TYR A 135 7.61 -1.05 13.97
N GLU A 136 6.67 -1.97 14.19
CA GLU A 136 6.90 -3.24 14.88
C GLU A 136 6.69 -4.40 13.92
N LYS A 137 7.74 -4.69 13.13
CA LYS A 137 7.70 -5.72 12.08
C LYS A 137 7.17 -7.08 12.57
N ASN A 138 7.65 -7.56 13.72
CA ASN A 138 7.27 -8.87 14.27
C ASN A 138 5.79 -8.96 14.66
N GLN A 139 5.18 -7.83 15.00
CA GLN A 139 3.75 -7.75 15.35
C GLN A 139 2.87 -7.38 14.15
N LYS A 140 3.48 -7.09 13.00
CA LYS A 140 2.82 -6.64 11.79
C LYS A 140 1.94 -5.41 11.98
N VAL A 141 2.44 -4.46 12.78
CA VAL A 141 1.73 -3.22 13.12
C VAL A 141 2.63 -2.00 12.99
N LEU A 142 2.07 -0.91 12.47
CA LEU A 142 2.63 0.44 12.56
C LEU A 142 1.74 1.30 13.44
N TYR A 143 2.35 1.95 14.43
CA TYR A 143 1.69 3.00 15.20
C TYR A 143 1.95 4.32 14.50
N LEU A 144 0.88 4.92 13.99
CA LEU A 144 0.93 6.14 13.20
C LEU A 144 0.21 7.26 13.93
N ALA A 145 0.80 8.45 13.93
CA ALA A 145 0.11 9.64 14.39
C ALA A 145 0.53 10.87 13.59
N VAL A 146 -0.40 11.82 13.50
CA VAL A 146 -0.20 13.13 12.91
C VAL A 146 -0.92 14.17 13.77
N SER A 147 -0.25 15.28 14.07
CA SER A 147 -0.85 16.36 14.84
C SER A 147 -0.33 17.70 14.37
N ARG A 148 -1.22 18.68 14.28
CA ARG A 148 -0.82 20.07 14.08
C ARG A 148 -0.05 20.57 15.30
N LYS A 149 0.86 21.52 15.09
CA LYS A 149 1.64 22.15 16.17
C LYS A 149 0.79 23.15 16.96
N ARG A 150 1.17 23.39 18.22
CA ARG A 150 0.50 24.35 19.12
C ARG A 150 0.39 25.73 18.46
N GLY A 151 -0.79 26.34 18.56
CA GLY A 151 -1.10 27.64 17.96
C GLY A 151 -1.83 27.54 16.61
N ALA A 152 -1.87 26.36 16.00
CA ALA A 152 -2.76 26.10 14.87
C ALA A 152 -4.20 25.82 15.34
N ALA A 153 -5.19 26.15 14.51
CA ALA A 153 -6.58 25.75 14.71
C ALA A 153 -6.79 24.26 14.33
N GLY A 154 -7.95 23.69 14.62
CA GLY A 154 -8.38 22.45 13.96
C GLY A 154 -8.65 22.66 12.47
N GLN A 155 -8.56 21.60 11.67
CA GLN A 155 -8.90 21.60 10.24
C GLN A 155 -10.22 20.85 10.01
N SER A 156 -11.14 21.45 9.27
CA SER A 156 -12.38 20.80 8.84
C SER A 156 -12.31 20.41 7.37
N GLY A 157 -13.01 19.35 6.98
CA GLY A 157 -13.06 18.84 5.61
C GLY A 157 -12.64 17.37 5.54
N HIS A 158 -12.07 16.99 4.41
CA HIS A 158 -11.52 15.66 4.18
C HIS A 158 -10.24 15.73 3.36
N GLY A 159 -9.43 14.67 3.41
CA GLY A 159 -8.25 14.53 2.55
C GLY A 159 -7.16 13.68 3.18
N VAL A 160 -6.00 13.64 2.50
CA VAL A 160 -4.84 12.84 2.93
C VAL A 160 -4.21 13.45 4.17
N VAL A 161 -4.14 12.66 5.24
CA VAL A 161 -3.52 13.02 6.52
C VAL A 161 -2.12 12.46 6.67
N LEU A 162 -1.86 11.28 6.11
CA LEU A 162 -0.57 10.61 6.14
C LEU A 162 -0.34 9.87 4.82
N SER A 163 0.90 9.85 4.35
CA SER A 163 1.36 8.93 3.31
C SER A 163 2.52 8.09 3.84
N LEU A 164 2.54 6.82 3.49
CA LEU A 164 3.59 5.88 3.91
C LEU A 164 4.24 5.28 2.65
N PRO A 165 5.51 5.61 2.35
CA PRO A 165 6.20 5.06 1.20
C PRO A 165 6.53 3.58 1.43
N MET A 166 6.18 2.75 0.47
CA MET A 166 6.45 1.31 0.51
C MET A 166 6.68 0.74 -0.89
N ARG A 167 7.13 -0.50 -0.95
CA ARG A 167 7.25 -1.25 -2.20
C ARG A 167 6.76 -2.68 -2.01
N PHE A 168 6.29 -3.28 -3.09
CA PHE A 168 6.21 -4.74 -3.15
C PHE A 168 7.62 -5.31 -3.31
N ALA A 169 7.93 -6.38 -2.60
CA ALA A 169 9.20 -7.07 -2.74
C ALA A 169 9.35 -7.62 -4.17
N ASP A 170 10.59 -7.76 -4.65
CA ASP A 170 10.84 -8.19 -6.03
C ASP A 170 10.37 -9.63 -6.29
N ASN A 171 10.38 -10.46 -5.25
CA ASN A 171 9.94 -11.85 -5.25
C ASN A 171 8.42 -12.03 -5.00
N ALA A 172 7.66 -10.93 -4.90
CA ALA A 172 6.22 -11.01 -4.68
C ALA A 172 5.52 -11.77 -5.82
N PRO A 173 4.81 -12.88 -5.53
CA PRO A 173 4.13 -13.63 -6.57
C PRO A 173 2.92 -12.83 -7.07
N PRO A 174 2.66 -12.83 -8.39
CA PRO A 174 1.47 -12.19 -8.90
C PRO A 174 0.18 -12.85 -8.41
N GLY A 175 -0.89 -12.06 -8.30
CA GLY A 175 -2.18 -12.48 -7.75
C GLY A 175 -2.21 -12.53 -6.22
N TRP A 176 -1.07 -12.37 -5.55
CA TRP A 176 -1.00 -12.27 -4.10
C TRP A 176 -1.47 -10.91 -3.60
N GLU A 177 -1.96 -10.84 -2.36
CA GLU A 177 -2.53 -9.62 -1.78
C GLU A 177 -2.03 -9.33 -0.38
N VAL A 178 -1.98 -8.04 -0.04
CA VAL A 178 -1.71 -7.55 1.31
C VAL A 178 -2.88 -6.74 1.78
N CYS A 179 -3.46 -7.14 2.90
CA CYS A 179 -4.58 -6.44 3.51
C CYS A 179 -4.09 -5.57 4.65
N PHE A 180 -4.53 -4.31 4.64
CA PHE A 180 -4.26 -3.30 5.64
C PHE A 180 -5.55 -2.98 6.39
N LYS A 181 -5.47 -3.02 7.72
CA LYS A 181 -6.58 -2.73 8.63
C LYS A 181 -6.19 -1.61 9.58
N ILE A 182 -7.04 -0.59 9.67
CA ILE A 182 -6.90 0.49 10.65
C ILE A 182 -7.65 0.10 11.92
N ALA A 183 -7.00 0.28 13.07
CA ALA A 183 -7.55 0.00 14.39
C ALA A 183 -7.17 1.11 15.39
N SER A 184 -7.81 1.11 16.56
CA SER A 184 -7.48 2.01 17.68
C SER A 184 -7.44 3.50 17.29
N VAL A 185 -8.38 3.93 16.44
CA VAL A 185 -8.44 5.33 15.97
C VAL A 185 -8.75 6.26 17.14
N THR A 186 -7.92 7.29 17.28
CA THR A 186 -8.14 8.39 18.23
C THR A 186 -7.93 9.70 17.49
N ALA A 187 -8.95 10.54 17.46
CA ALA A 187 -8.91 11.87 16.87
C ALA A 187 -9.29 12.92 17.90
N ASN A 188 -8.66 14.09 17.86
CA ASN A 188 -8.95 15.20 18.77
C ASN A 188 -8.96 16.55 18.04
N ASP A 189 -9.70 17.49 18.61
CA ASP A 189 -9.64 18.90 18.22
C ASP A 189 -8.48 19.66 18.90
N SER A 190 -8.36 20.96 18.61
CA SER A 190 -7.31 21.82 19.18
C SER A 190 -7.45 22.06 20.68
N ALA A 191 -8.63 21.81 21.26
CA ALA A 191 -8.88 21.87 22.70
C ALA A 191 -8.58 20.53 23.40
N GLY A 192 -8.31 19.46 22.65
CA GLY A 192 -8.09 18.11 23.16
C GLY A 192 -9.38 17.31 23.35
N THR A 193 -10.52 17.81 22.87
CA THR A 193 -11.79 17.07 22.87
C THR A 193 -11.70 15.93 21.85
N ARG A 194 -12.14 14.74 22.24
CA ARG A 194 -12.21 13.59 21.33
C ARG A 194 -13.25 13.82 20.24
N LEU A 195 -12.86 13.53 19.00
CA LEU A 195 -13.72 13.51 17.84
C LEU A 195 -14.14 12.07 17.55
N ALA A 196 -15.43 11.85 17.29
CA ALA A 196 -15.94 10.57 16.83
C ALA A 196 -15.48 10.36 15.37
N VAL A 197 -14.49 9.47 15.20
CA VAL A 197 -13.92 9.13 13.90
C VAL A 197 -13.72 7.63 13.87
N ASP A 198 -14.37 6.95 12.93
CA ASP A 198 -14.39 5.49 12.87
C ASP A 198 -13.27 4.96 11.95
N PRO A 199 -12.74 3.74 12.19
CA PRO A 199 -11.86 3.09 11.24
C PRO A 199 -12.64 2.72 9.97
N GLY A 200 -12.06 3.03 8.81
CA GLY A 200 -12.58 2.60 7.52
C GLY A 200 -12.42 1.09 7.28
N PRO A 201 -12.94 0.59 6.15
CA PRO A 201 -12.86 -0.83 5.80
C PRO A 201 -11.40 -1.27 5.59
N THR A 202 -11.17 -2.57 5.77
CA THR A 202 -9.89 -3.20 5.41
C THR A 202 -9.63 -3.04 3.91
N ARG A 203 -8.38 -2.74 3.54
CA ARG A 203 -7.96 -2.53 2.16
C ARG A 203 -6.91 -3.54 1.76
N CYS A 204 -7.27 -4.40 0.81
CA CYS A 204 -6.35 -5.37 0.22
C CYS A 204 -5.78 -4.81 -1.10
N ILE A 205 -4.47 -4.88 -1.24
CA ILE A 205 -3.73 -4.42 -2.41
C ILE A 205 -3.11 -5.65 -3.08
N HIS A 206 -3.44 -5.88 -4.34
CA HIS A 206 -2.97 -7.02 -5.11
C HIS A 206 -1.68 -6.70 -5.87
N VAL A 207 -0.78 -7.67 -5.93
CA VAL A 207 0.36 -7.67 -6.83
C VAL A 207 -0.12 -8.14 -8.20
N LEU A 208 -0.12 -7.26 -9.18
CA LEU A 208 -0.59 -7.55 -10.52
C LEU A 208 0.48 -8.24 -11.37
N GLU A 209 0.03 -9.00 -12.37
CA GLU A 209 0.90 -9.45 -13.46
C GLU A 209 1.07 -8.33 -14.49
N PRO A 210 2.27 -8.14 -15.04
CA PRO A 210 2.45 -7.23 -16.15
C PRO A 210 1.65 -7.73 -17.36
N HIS A 211 0.78 -6.86 -17.87
CA HIS A 211 0.05 -7.12 -19.10
C HIS A 211 1.01 -7.02 -20.30
N ILE A 212 1.31 -8.15 -20.93
CA ILE A 212 2.14 -8.21 -22.13
C ILE A 212 1.40 -9.08 -23.15
N GLU A 213 1.06 -8.46 -24.27
CA GLU A 213 0.37 -9.11 -25.36
C GLU A 213 1.38 -9.56 -26.42
N VAL A 214 1.15 -10.73 -27.02
CA VAL A 214 1.98 -11.22 -28.13
C VAL A 214 1.12 -11.22 -29.37
N ILE A 215 1.39 -10.30 -30.29
CA ILE A 215 0.55 -10.08 -31.47
C ILE A 215 1.43 -9.98 -32.73
N PRO A 216 1.03 -10.64 -33.82
CA PRO A 216 -0.02 -11.65 -33.91
C PRO A 216 0.42 -12.96 -33.22
N ASN A 217 -0.54 -13.76 -32.76
CA ASN A 217 -0.27 -15.10 -32.24
C ASN A 217 -1.48 -16.00 -32.52
N PRO A 218 -1.40 -16.94 -33.49
CA PRO A 218 -0.20 -17.32 -34.25
C PRO A 218 0.25 -16.28 -35.29
N PHE A 219 1.46 -16.44 -35.83
CA PHE A 219 2.04 -15.60 -36.90
C PHE A 219 2.58 -16.44 -38.07
N THR A 220 2.74 -15.80 -39.23
CA THR A 220 3.06 -16.44 -40.52
C THR A 220 4.26 -15.79 -41.20
N PRO A 221 5.52 -16.12 -40.84
CA PRO A 221 6.72 -15.56 -41.46
C PRO A 221 6.98 -16.15 -42.85
N ASN A 222 6.18 -15.74 -43.84
CA ASN A 222 6.23 -16.17 -45.24
C ASN A 222 6.75 -15.07 -46.19
N GLY A 223 6.90 -13.84 -45.70
CA GLY A 223 7.43 -12.68 -46.43
C GLY A 223 6.38 -11.93 -47.27
N ASP A 224 5.09 -12.13 -47.03
CA ASP A 224 4.01 -11.45 -47.75
C ASP A 224 3.67 -10.05 -47.19
N GLY A 225 4.33 -9.65 -46.08
CA GLY A 225 4.13 -8.39 -45.39
C GLY A 225 3.09 -8.45 -44.27
N PHE A 226 2.35 -9.54 -44.14
CA PHE A 226 1.27 -9.74 -43.16
C PHE A 226 1.66 -10.80 -42.13
N ASN A 227 1.55 -10.45 -40.84
CA ASN A 227 1.85 -11.36 -39.73
C ASN A 227 3.24 -12.02 -39.81
N ASP A 228 4.20 -11.42 -40.50
CA ASP A 228 5.55 -11.95 -40.68
C ASP A 228 6.40 -11.96 -39.41
N ARG A 229 5.99 -11.16 -38.42
CA ARG A 229 6.70 -11.00 -37.16
C ARG A 229 5.73 -10.84 -36.02
N ILE A 230 6.04 -11.43 -34.88
CA ILE A 230 5.36 -11.11 -33.62
C ILE A 230 5.98 -9.87 -32.98
N ARG A 231 5.19 -9.19 -32.16
CA ARG A 231 5.63 -8.17 -31.23
C ARG A 231 5.13 -8.46 -29.82
N PHE A 232 6.01 -8.33 -28.85
CA PHE A 232 5.66 -8.32 -27.42
C PHE A 232 5.24 -6.90 -27.03
N LYS A 233 3.93 -6.64 -27.00
CA LYS A 233 3.37 -5.32 -26.70
C LYS A 233 3.10 -5.18 -25.20
N ARG A 234 3.51 -4.03 -24.66
CA ARG A 234 3.21 -3.58 -23.30
C ARG A 234 3.12 -2.05 -23.32
N ASP A 235 2.26 -1.47 -22.48
CA ASP A 235 2.24 -0.03 -22.27
C ASP A 235 3.59 0.47 -21.71
N GLY A 236 4.19 1.44 -22.40
CA GLY A 236 5.55 1.91 -22.09
C GLY A 236 6.68 1.02 -22.61
N GLY A 237 6.37 -0.03 -23.37
CA GLY A 237 7.35 -0.96 -23.95
C GLY A 237 7.89 -2.01 -22.97
N ILE A 238 8.83 -2.82 -23.44
CA ILE A 238 9.54 -3.79 -22.59
C ILE A 238 10.72 -3.06 -21.94
N PRO A 239 10.69 -2.82 -20.61
CA PRO A 239 11.74 -2.04 -19.95
C PRO A 239 13.05 -2.81 -19.87
N ASP A 240 14.17 -2.09 -19.93
CA ASP A 240 15.46 -2.66 -19.52
C ASP A 240 15.50 -2.82 -17.99
N PRO A 241 16.09 -3.91 -17.45
CA PRO A 241 16.93 -4.91 -18.11
C PRO A 241 16.18 -6.21 -18.50
N TRP A 242 14.89 -6.15 -18.86
CA TRP A 242 14.13 -7.37 -19.14
C TRP A 242 14.69 -8.13 -20.36
N VAL A 243 14.64 -9.46 -20.27
CA VAL A 243 15.15 -10.38 -21.30
C VAL A 243 14.01 -11.24 -21.79
N ILE A 244 13.82 -11.30 -23.10
CA ILE A 244 12.86 -12.20 -23.74
C ILE A 244 13.63 -13.40 -24.30
N LEU A 245 13.22 -14.60 -23.91
CA LEU A 245 13.78 -15.87 -24.35
C LEU A 245 12.71 -16.62 -25.12
N ILE A 246 13.01 -16.99 -26.37
CA ILE A 246 12.17 -17.89 -27.17
C ILE A 246 12.86 -19.24 -27.23
N MET A 247 12.13 -20.30 -26.94
CA MET A 247 12.61 -21.68 -26.88
C MET A 247 11.70 -22.59 -27.68
N ASP A 248 12.24 -23.72 -28.12
CA ASP A 248 11.41 -24.80 -28.63
C ASP A 248 10.74 -25.59 -27.49
N ARG A 249 9.89 -26.55 -27.85
CA ARG A 249 9.16 -27.40 -26.88
C ARG A 249 10.07 -28.25 -25.98
N THR A 250 11.35 -28.42 -26.32
CA THR A 250 12.31 -29.16 -25.47
C THR A 250 13.05 -28.23 -24.50
N GLY A 251 12.78 -26.92 -24.55
CA GLY A 251 13.42 -25.90 -23.72
C GLY A 251 14.73 -25.39 -24.31
N ARG A 252 15.10 -25.77 -25.55
CA ARG A 252 16.32 -25.26 -26.18
C ARG A 252 16.09 -23.83 -26.64
N LEU A 253 17.02 -22.95 -26.28
CA LEU A 253 17.00 -21.54 -26.69
C LEU A 253 17.09 -21.42 -28.21
N ILE A 254 16.14 -20.70 -28.79
CA ILE A 254 16.05 -20.36 -30.22
C ILE A 254 16.52 -18.94 -30.45
N ARG A 255 16.05 -18.01 -29.61
CA ARG A 255 16.36 -16.59 -29.74
C ARG A 255 16.32 -15.93 -28.37
N ARG A 256 17.22 -14.98 -28.16
CA ARG A 256 17.25 -14.09 -27.00
C ARG A 256 17.18 -12.65 -27.46
N PHE A 257 16.37 -11.85 -26.77
CA PHE A 257 16.25 -10.41 -26.96
C PHE A 257 16.58 -9.67 -25.68
N THR A 258 17.29 -8.55 -25.82
CA THR A 258 17.69 -7.62 -24.75
C THR A 258 17.59 -6.19 -25.27
N HIS A 259 17.75 -5.18 -24.42
CA HIS A 259 17.80 -3.77 -24.82
C HIS A 259 16.54 -3.30 -25.55
N GLY A 260 15.37 -3.60 -24.97
CA GLY A 260 14.06 -3.23 -25.54
C GLY A 260 13.68 -3.94 -26.85
N GLN A 261 14.46 -4.91 -27.35
CA GLN A 261 14.08 -5.70 -28.51
C GLN A 261 12.83 -6.54 -28.20
N ASP A 262 11.78 -6.34 -28.99
CA ASP A 262 10.43 -6.86 -28.72
C ASP A 262 9.80 -7.58 -29.93
N THR A 263 10.56 -7.85 -30.99
CA THR A 263 10.02 -8.47 -32.22
C THR A 263 10.76 -9.74 -32.61
N TRP A 264 10.02 -10.73 -33.09
CA TRP A 264 10.59 -11.98 -33.61
C TRP A 264 9.96 -12.35 -34.95
N ASP A 265 10.81 -12.72 -35.91
CA ASP A 265 10.49 -13.03 -37.30
C ASP A 265 10.50 -14.55 -37.59
N GLY A 266 10.54 -15.38 -36.56
CA GLY A 266 10.58 -16.84 -36.72
C GLY A 266 11.96 -17.40 -37.07
N ARG A 267 13.05 -16.65 -36.83
CA ARG A 267 14.43 -17.12 -37.05
C ARG A 267 15.19 -17.37 -35.75
N ASP A 268 16.17 -18.28 -35.77
CA ASP A 268 17.08 -18.48 -34.64
C ASP A 268 18.18 -17.41 -34.58
N GLU A 269 19.08 -17.52 -33.59
CA GLU A 269 20.25 -16.64 -33.45
C GLU A 269 21.17 -16.62 -34.67
N LYS A 270 21.19 -17.68 -35.49
CA LYS A 270 21.99 -17.79 -36.71
C LYS A 270 21.24 -17.28 -37.95
N GLY A 271 20.03 -16.74 -37.80
CA GLY A 271 19.18 -16.26 -38.89
C GLY A 271 18.48 -17.37 -39.67
N ARG A 272 18.54 -18.63 -39.20
CA ARG A 272 17.89 -19.76 -39.87
C ARG A 272 16.39 -19.76 -39.56
N PRO A 273 15.52 -20.02 -40.55
CA PRO A 273 14.09 -20.08 -40.32
C PRO A 273 13.72 -21.29 -39.45
N MET A 274 12.86 -21.08 -38.47
CA MET A 274 12.36 -22.12 -37.57
C MET A 274 11.16 -22.83 -38.17
N LEU A 275 10.97 -24.12 -37.90
CA LEU A 275 9.87 -24.91 -38.47
C LEU A 275 8.49 -24.45 -37.93
N PRO A 276 7.39 -24.67 -38.68
CA PRO A 276 6.06 -24.48 -38.14
C PRO A 276 5.85 -25.30 -36.86
N GLY A 277 5.18 -24.72 -35.88
CA GLY A 277 4.95 -25.36 -34.58
C GLY A 277 4.76 -24.37 -33.45
N VAL A 278 4.70 -24.91 -32.23
CA VAL A 278 4.53 -24.15 -31.00
C VAL A 278 5.90 -23.90 -30.36
N TYR A 279 6.14 -22.65 -30.01
CA TYR A 279 7.32 -22.17 -29.31
C TYR A 279 6.94 -21.64 -27.94
N LEU A 280 7.86 -21.74 -26.99
CA LEU A 280 7.72 -21.21 -25.63
C LEU A 280 8.42 -19.85 -25.57
N TYR A 281 7.82 -18.87 -24.92
CA TYR A 281 8.54 -17.65 -24.56
C TYR A 281 8.54 -17.43 -23.05
N HIS A 282 9.67 -16.95 -22.52
CA HIS A 282 9.82 -16.46 -21.16
C HIS A 282 10.33 -15.02 -21.20
N ILE A 283 9.67 -14.13 -20.46
CA ILE A 283 10.15 -12.78 -20.19
C ILE A 283 10.69 -12.80 -18.76
N ARG A 284 11.92 -12.31 -18.58
CA ARG A 284 12.62 -12.33 -17.29
C ARG A 284 13.13 -10.95 -16.92
N ASP A 285 13.17 -10.71 -15.63
CA ASP A 285 13.79 -9.55 -14.99
C ASP A 285 14.84 -10.07 -13.99
N GLY A 286 16.09 -10.13 -14.43
CA GLY A 286 17.14 -10.86 -13.70
C GLY A 286 16.76 -12.33 -13.47
N ASN A 287 16.60 -12.72 -12.19
CA ASN A 287 16.20 -14.07 -11.79
C ASN A 287 14.67 -14.28 -11.75
N ARG A 288 13.88 -13.21 -11.91
CA ARG A 288 12.43 -13.26 -11.84
C ARG A 288 11.83 -13.58 -13.20
N THR A 289 10.86 -14.49 -13.23
CA THR A 289 10.02 -14.69 -14.43
C THR A 289 8.85 -13.72 -14.37
N VAL A 290 8.78 -12.83 -15.37
CA VAL A 290 7.77 -11.77 -15.51
C VAL A 290 6.52 -12.34 -16.17
N ARG A 291 6.69 -13.06 -17.28
CA ARG A 291 5.60 -13.68 -18.03
C ARG A 291 6.12 -14.88 -18.81
N ARG A 292 5.24 -15.84 -19.06
CA ARG A 292 5.48 -16.98 -19.94
C ARG A 292 4.27 -17.23 -20.82
N GLY A 293 4.48 -17.84 -21.98
CA GLY A 293 3.38 -18.24 -22.84
C GLY A 293 3.84 -19.01 -24.06
N LEU A 294 2.89 -19.20 -24.97
CA LEU A 294 3.08 -19.94 -26.21
C LEU A 294 3.05 -18.99 -27.40
N ILE A 295 3.84 -19.29 -28.43
CA ILE A 295 3.80 -18.65 -29.74
C ILE A 295 3.53 -19.73 -30.77
N GLY A 296 2.49 -19.54 -31.58
CA GLY A 296 2.26 -20.38 -32.76
C GLY A 296 2.95 -19.80 -33.98
N LEU A 297 3.87 -20.56 -34.60
CA LEU A 297 4.43 -20.25 -35.92
C LEU A 297 3.75 -21.15 -36.95
N ILE A 298 3.13 -20.54 -37.95
CA ILE A 298 2.48 -21.22 -39.07
C ILE A 298 3.16 -20.75 -40.37
N ARG A 299 3.14 -21.55 -41.43
CA ARG A 299 3.55 -21.14 -42.77
C ARG A 299 2.57 -21.66 -43.80
#